data_AF-A0A1Y1NES9-F1
#
_entry.id   AF-A0A1Y1NES9-F1
#
_cell.length_a   1.000
_cell.length_b   1.000
_cell.length_c   1.000
_cell.angle_alpha   90.00
_cell.angle_beta   90.00
_cell.angle_gamma   90.00
#
_symmetry.space_group_name_H-M   'P 1'
#
loop_
_entity.id
_entity.type
_entity.pdbx_description
1 polymer ?
#
loop_
_entity_poly.entity_id
_entity_poly.type
_entity_poly.pdbx_seq_one_letter_code
_entity_poly.pdbx_strand_id
1 'polypeptide(L)'
;ARSTVILTSNMDLKSKLIALIQNGSEIEKCMNDLNLHLRETFQECHDYCFKSGQVYEDVLLLKIDSILDYLHDELNTGHWSEVPVTTRQTFTCVSFIKALVIVSSGADESVRNALKCVDLGLLLGAPLSENCGLMTQAAALFSESMSKPSSVRVLSKRKLPSNLGRVHGKEVPVLHCPSIEHFNENHFKPCYPAVLKGKWKSKLP
;
A
#
# COMPACT_ATOMS: atom_id res chain seq x y z
N ALA A 1 14.02 -29.00 8.15
CA ALA A 1 14.74 -27.92 8.85
C ALA A 1 14.44 -26.55 8.24
N ARG A 2 14.89 -26.24 7.02
CA ARG A 2 14.66 -24.93 6.38
C ARG A 2 13.17 -24.56 6.23
N SER A 3 12.35 -25.47 5.71
CA SER A 3 10.90 -25.23 5.55
C SER A 3 10.19 -25.02 6.90
N THR A 4 10.60 -25.72 7.95
CA THR A 4 10.07 -25.56 9.32
C THR A 4 10.43 -24.19 9.92
N VAL A 5 11.63 -23.68 9.63
CA VAL A 5 12.08 -22.34 10.08
C VAL A 5 11.33 -21.23 9.34
N ILE A 6 11.05 -21.40 8.05
CA ILE A 6 10.26 -20.43 7.25
C ILE A 6 8.81 -20.38 7.76
N LEU A 7 8.20 -21.54 8.00
CA LEU A 7 6.84 -21.62 8.54
C LEU A 7 6.73 -20.94 9.91
N THR A 8 7.68 -21.18 10.82
CA THR A 8 7.69 -20.55 12.16
C THR A 8 7.91 -19.04 12.09
N SER A 9 8.80 -18.56 11.22
CA SER A 9 8.99 -17.13 10.92
C SER A 9 7.71 -16.47 10.39
N ASN A 10 7.02 -17.11 9.46
CA ASN A 10 5.80 -16.56 8.87
C ASN A 10 4.64 -16.53 9.87
N MET A 11 4.54 -17.51 10.78
CA MET A 11 3.55 -17.50 11.86
C MET A 11 3.79 -16.36 12.87
N ASP A 12 5.05 -16.05 13.20
CA ASP A 12 5.40 -14.88 14.03
C ASP A 12 5.03 -13.57 13.33
N LEU A 13 5.36 -13.45 12.03
CA LEU A 13 5.00 -12.28 11.23
C LEU A 13 3.49 -12.09 11.11
N LYS A 14 2.73 -13.16 10.84
CA LYS A 14 1.26 -13.14 10.83
C LYS A 14 0.71 -12.62 12.17
N SER A 15 1.25 -13.11 13.27
CA SER A 15 0.81 -12.70 14.62
C SER A 15 1.06 -11.20 14.87
N LYS A 16 2.23 -10.69 14.47
CA LYS A 16 2.55 -9.26 14.55
C LYS A 16 1.64 -8.40 13.68
N LEU A 17 1.32 -8.85 12.47
CA LEU A 17 0.39 -8.16 11.57
C LEU A 17 -1.02 -8.11 12.16
N ILE A 18 -1.54 -9.25 12.66
CA ILE A 18 -2.85 -9.32 13.32
C ILE A 18 -2.92 -8.35 14.50
N ALA A 19 -1.83 -8.21 15.29
CA ALA A 19 -1.76 -7.29 16.41
C ALA A 19 -1.81 -5.80 16.02
N LEU A 20 -1.62 -5.45 14.74
CA LEU A 20 -1.81 -4.07 14.27
C LEU A 20 -3.30 -3.66 14.22
N ILE A 21 -4.21 -4.63 14.18
CA ILE A 21 -5.64 -4.39 14.20
C ILE A 21 -6.09 -4.49 15.65
N GLN A 22 -6.67 -3.41 16.20
CA GLN A 22 -7.00 -3.36 17.63
C GLN A 22 -8.05 -4.42 18.01
N ASN A 23 -9.17 -4.47 17.29
CA ASN A 23 -10.35 -5.29 17.65
C ASN A 23 -10.92 -6.14 16.48
N GLY A 24 -10.27 -6.17 15.30
CA GLY A 24 -10.83 -6.80 14.09
C GLY A 24 -11.99 -6.02 13.45
N SER A 25 -12.81 -5.35 14.27
CA SER A 25 -14.03 -4.67 13.86
C SER A 25 -13.83 -3.55 12.84
N GLU A 26 -12.66 -2.89 12.81
CA GLU A 26 -12.38 -1.85 11.82
C GLU A 26 -12.40 -2.44 10.41
N ILE A 27 -11.88 -3.66 10.23
CA ILE A 27 -11.85 -4.38 8.97
C ILE A 27 -13.26 -4.79 8.54
N GLU A 28 -14.08 -5.29 9.47
CA GLU A 28 -15.46 -5.68 9.20
C GLU A 28 -16.33 -4.47 8.80
N LYS A 29 -16.12 -3.30 9.43
CA LYS A 29 -16.85 -2.06 9.10
C LYS A 29 -16.62 -1.57 7.67
N CYS A 30 -15.42 -1.76 7.11
CA CYS A 30 -15.10 -1.32 5.74
C CYS A 30 -15.96 -2.02 4.67
N MET A 31 -16.65 -3.12 5.04
CA MET A 31 -17.31 -4.02 4.10
C MET A 31 -18.82 -3.78 3.99
N ASN A 32 -19.36 -2.85 4.78
CA ASN A 32 -20.79 -2.52 4.76
C ASN A 32 -21.25 -1.93 3.42
N ASP A 33 -20.34 -1.34 2.66
CA ASP A 33 -20.64 -0.71 1.38
C ASP A 33 -20.50 -1.67 0.18
N LEU A 34 -19.97 -2.90 0.38
CA LEU A 34 -19.93 -3.91 -0.66
C LEU A 34 -21.27 -4.61 -0.86
N ASN A 35 -21.50 -5.06 -2.09
CA ASN A 35 -22.61 -5.95 -2.41
C ASN A 35 -22.53 -7.26 -1.59
N LEU A 36 -23.69 -7.89 -1.38
CA LEU A 36 -23.84 -9.03 -0.48
C LEU A 36 -22.87 -10.18 -0.78
N HIS A 37 -22.67 -10.50 -2.07
CA HIS A 37 -21.83 -11.62 -2.49
C HIS A 37 -20.34 -11.38 -2.22
N LEU A 38 -19.86 -10.16 -2.46
CA LEU A 38 -18.48 -9.78 -2.13
C LEU A 38 -18.26 -9.76 -0.61
N ARG A 39 -19.28 -9.39 0.17
CA ARG A 39 -19.21 -9.44 1.64
C ARG A 39 -19.06 -10.86 2.16
N GLU A 40 -19.83 -11.82 1.63
CA GLU A 40 -19.70 -13.24 1.97
C GLU A 40 -18.30 -13.77 1.62
N THR A 41 -17.84 -13.47 0.41
CA THR A 41 -16.51 -13.86 -0.08
C THR A 41 -15.40 -13.29 0.81
N PHE A 42 -15.55 -12.04 1.24
CA PHE A 42 -14.63 -11.41 2.17
C PHE A 42 -14.66 -12.07 3.54
N GLN A 43 -15.85 -12.36 4.08
CA GLN A 43 -16.01 -12.97 5.39
C GLN A 43 -15.30 -14.33 5.46
N GLU A 44 -15.32 -15.11 4.39
CA GLU A 44 -14.55 -16.35 4.31
C GLU A 44 -13.03 -16.12 4.41
N CYS A 45 -12.51 -15.10 3.71
CA CYS A 45 -11.09 -14.74 3.74
C CYS A 45 -10.67 -14.21 5.12
N HIS A 46 -11.53 -13.39 5.73
CA HIS A 46 -11.38 -12.90 7.09
C HIS A 46 -11.34 -14.07 8.08
N ASP A 47 -12.32 -14.96 8.01
CA ASP A 47 -12.42 -16.12 8.90
C ASP A 47 -11.21 -17.04 8.78
N TYR A 48 -10.64 -17.24 7.59
CA TYR A 48 -9.37 -17.97 7.45
C TYR A 48 -8.19 -17.30 8.18
N CYS A 49 -8.14 -15.96 8.19
CA CYS A 49 -7.06 -15.22 8.83
C CYS A 49 -7.14 -15.26 10.36
N PHE A 50 -8.36 -15.18 10.92
CA PHE A 50 -8.60 -14.98 12.35
C PHE A 50 -9.24 -16.16 13.08
N LYS A 51 -9.84 -17.12 12.36
CA LYS A 51 -10.44 -18.34 12.92
C LYS A 51 -9.68 -19.57 12.42
N SER A 52 -9.55 -20.59 13.27
CA SER A 52 -8.94 -21.85 12.87
C SER A 52 -9.86 -22.62 11.92
N GLY A 53 -9.43 -22.80 10.67
CA GLY A 53 -10.17 -23.56 9.66
C GLY A 53 -9.25 -24.21 8.62
N GLN A 54 -9.72 -25.25 7.95
CA GLN A 54 -9.04 -25.84 6.80
C GLN A 54 -9.70 -25.34 5.52
N VAL A 55 -9.03 -24.42 4.83
CA VAL A 55 -9.43 -23.94 3.50
C VAL A 55 -8.22 -24.02 2.58
N TYR A 56 -8.45 -24.35 1.30
CA TYR A 56 -7.42 -24.32 0.27
C TYR A 56 -7.04 -22.87 -0.05
N GLU A 57 -5.76 -22.56 0.12
CA GLU A 57 -5.25 -21.21 -0.02
C GLU A 57 -5.42 -20.62 -1.43
N ASP A 58 -5.20 -21.41 -2.49
CA ASP A 58 -5.38 -20.96 -3.87
C ASP A 58 -6.80 -20.48 -4.15
N VAL A 59 -7.80 -21.11 -3.51
CA VAL A 59 -9.21 -20.71 -3.62
C VAL A 59 -9.45 -19.38 -2.90
N LEU A 60 -8.82 -19.18 -1.73
CA LEU A 60 -8.92 -17.91 -0.99
C LEU A 60 -8.23 -16.76 -1.73
N LEU A 61 -7.08 -17.01 -2.34
CA LEU A 61 -6.38 -16.03 -3.15
C LEU A 61 -7.23 -15.61 -4.35
N LEU A 62 -7.83 -16.57 -5.07
CA LEU A 62 -8.76 -16.28 -6.16
C LEU A 62 -9.98 -15.46 -5.70
N LYS A 63 -10.53 -15.82 -4.53
CA LYS A 63 -11.67 -15.12 -3.92
C LYS A 63 -11.34 -13.68 -3.54
N ILE A 64 -10.18 -13.43 -2.93
CA ILE A 64 -9.82 -12.07 -2.54
C ILE A 64 -9.37 -11.22 -3.74
N ASP A 65 -8.80 -11.86 -4.77
CA ASP A 65 -8.46 -11.20 -6.04
C ASP A 65 -9.71 -10.68 -6.75
N SER A 66 -10.81 -11.43 -6.79
CA SER A 66 -12.05 -10.96 -7.40
C SER A 66 -12.64 -9.73 -6.69
N ILE A 67 -12.48 -9.63 -5.36
CA ILE A 67 -12.88 -8.44 -4.60
C ILE A 67 -11.98 -7.24 -4.95
N LEU A 68 -10.67 -7.46 -5.05
CA LEU A 68 -9.73 -6.41 -5.44
C LEU A 68 -9.93 -5.93 -6.87
N ASP A 69 -10.23 -6.83 -7.81
CA ASP A 69 -10.54 -6.48 -9.20
C ASP A 69 -11.79 -5.59 -9.25
N TYR A 70 -12.85 -5.97 -8.55
CA TYR A 70 -14.06 -5.14 -8.42
C TYR A 70 -13.74 -3.76 -7.85
N LEU A 71 -13.03 -3.71 -6.72
CA LEU A 71 -12.68 -2.43 -6.10
C LEU A 71 -11.74 -1.60 -6.97
N HIS A 72 -10.84 -2.23 -7.72
CA HIS A 72 -9.96 -1.53 -8.65
C HIS A 72 -10.77 -0.85 -9.75
N ASP A 73 -11.81 -1.50 -10.27
CA ASP A 73 -12.72 -0.88 -11.24
C ASP A 73 -13.52 0.27 -10.62
N GLU A 74 -14.03 0.12 -9.40
CA GLU A 74 -14.72 1.19 -8.66
C GLU A 74 -13.82 2.40 -8.42
N LEU A 75 -12.56 2.17 -8.04
CA LEU A 75 -11.56 3.22 -7.83
C LEU A 75 -11.18 3.98 -9.12
N ASN A 76 -11.32 3.34 -10.28
CA ASN A 76 -10.96 3.91 -11.58
C ASN A 76 -12.19 4.35 -12.41
N THR A 77 -13.38 4.34 -11.80
CA THR A 77 -14.60 4.85 -12.43
C THR A 77 -14.78 6.33 -12.10
N GLY A 78 -14.73 7.18 -13.13
CA GLY A 78 -14.92 8.63 -12.97
C GLY A 78 -13.66 9.37 -12.49
N HIS A 79 -13.85 10.54 -11.88
CA HIS A 79 -12.73 11.37 -11.42
C HIS A 79 -12.27 10.95 -10.02
N TRP A 80 -10.97 10.78 -9.82
CA TRP A 80 -10.39 10.28 -8.55
C TRP A 80 -10.84 11.03 -7.29
N SER A 81 -11.08 12.34 -7.39
CA SER A 81 -11.54 13.15 -6.26
C SER A 81 -12.97 12.85 -5.80
N GLU A 82 -13.75 12.15 -6.63
CA GLU A 82 -15.15 11.80 -6.36
C GLU A 82 -15.28 10.39 -5.79
N VAL A 83 -14.19 9.61 -5.79
CA VAL A 83 -14.16 8.27 -5.22
C VAL A 83 -14.44 8.35 -3.71
N PRO A 84 -15.48 7.65 -3.20
CA PRO A 84 -15.79 7.67 -1.78
C PRO A 84 -14.61 7.22 -0.92
N VAL A 85 -14.38 7.93 0.18
CA VAL A 85 -13.33 7.55 1.14
C VAL A 85 -13.56 6.14 1.69
N THR A 86 -14.83 5.72 1.84
CA THR A 86 -15.18 4.39 2.32
C THR A 86 -14.74 3.32 1.34
N THR A 87 -14.94 3.49 0.02
CA THR A 87 -14.41 2.59 -1.02
C THR A 87 -12.89 2.44 -0.93
N ARG A 88 -12.17 3.56 -0.72
CA ARG A 88 -10.72 3.54 -0.53
C ARG A 88 -10.30 2.85 0.77
N GLN A 89 -11.05 3.02 1.85
CA GLN A 89 -10.85 2.27 3.10
C GLN A 89 -11.12 0.77 2.90
N THR A 90 -12.16 0.39 2.16
CA THR A 90 -12.41 -1.01 1.77
C THR A 90 -11.23 -1.59 1.01
N PHE A 91 -10.68 -0.85 0.04
CA PHE A 91 -9.48 -1.26 -0.69
C PHE A 91 -8.29 -1.51 0.25
N THR A 92 -8.08 -0.65 1.25
CA THR A 92 -7.10 -0.86 2.32
C THR A 92 -7.38 -2.15 3.09
N CYS A 93 -8.60 -2.37 3.57
CA CYS A 93 -8.97 -3.53 4.38
C CYS A 93 -8.78 -4.85 3.59
N VAL A 94 -9.21 -4.90 2.32
CA VAL A 94 -9.05 -6.08 1.46
C VAL A 94 -7.58 -6.34 1.12
N SER A 95 -6.81 -5.30 0.81
CA SER A 95 -5.36 -5.44 0.55
C SER A 95 -4.61 -6.00 1.75
N PHE A 96 -5.00 -5.60 2.96
CA PHE A 96 -4.42 -6.11 4.20
C PHE A 96 -4.77 -7.59 4.43
N ILE A 97 -6.03 -7.98 4.24
CA ILE A 97 -6.45 -9.39 4.37
C ILE A 97 -5.75 -10.26 3.34
N LYS A 98 -5.58 -9.81 2.09
CA LYS A 98 -4.81 -10.55 1.08
C LYS A 98 -3.36 -10.77 1.53
N ALA A 99 -2.73 -9.75 2.11
CA ALA A 99 -1.39 -9.90 2.67
C ALA A 99 -1.33 -10.95 3.79
N LEU A 100 -2.35 -11.01 4.67
CA LEU A 100 -2.45 -12.04 5.71
C LEU A 100 -2.66 -13.45 5.14
N VAL A 101 -3.50 -13.60 4.11
CA VAL A 101 -3.69 -14.87 3.40
C VAL A 101 -2.35 -15.34 2.85
N ILE A 102 -1.67 -14.49 2.07
CA ILE A 102 -0.38 -14.83 1.44
C ILE A 102 0.68 -15.26 2.47
N VAL A 103 0.82 -14.56 3.60
CA VAL A 103 1.81 -14.93 4.64
C VAL A 103 1.45 -16.26 5.30
N SER A 104 0.17 -16.61 5.35
CA SER A 104 -0.30 -17.87 5.91
C SER A 104 0.13 -19.10 5.08
N SER A 105 0.41 -18.96 3.77
CA SER A 105 0.95 -20.05 2.91
C SER A 105 2.23 -20.72 3.42
N GLY A 106 3.10 -19.95 4.06
CA GLY A 106 4.47 -20.40 4.33
C GLY A 106 5.39 -20.48 3.10
N ALA A 107 5.02 -19.96 1.93
CA ALA A 107 5.86 -19.99 0.72
C ALA A 107 7.02 -18.98 0.79
N ASP A 108 8.20 -19.27 0.23
CA ASP A 108 9.39 -18.39 0.30
C ASP A 108 9.18 -17.00 -0.36
N GLU A 109 8.33 -16.91 -1.40
CA GLU A 109 7.99 -15.63 -2.05
C GLU A 109 6.81 -14.89 -1.38
N SER A 110 6.19 -15.49 -0.36
CA SER A 110 4.99 -14.95 0.30
C SER A 110 5.19 -13.55 0.83
N VAL A 111 6.30 -13.29 1.52
CA VAL A 111 6.61 -11.99 2.13
C VAL A 111 6.69 -10.87 1.09
N ARG A 112 7.33 -11.12 -0.06
CA ARG A 112 7.44 -10.13 -1.13
C ARG A 112 6.09 -9.85 -1.79
N ASN A 113 5.29 -10.89 -2.01
CA ASN A 113 3.97 -10.74 -2.62
C ASN A 113 2.97 -10.09 -1.66
N ALA A 114 3.05 -10.38 -0.36
CA ALA A 114 2.29 -9.71 0.68
C ALA A 114 2.66 -8.22 0.78
N LEU A 115 3.95 -7.87 0.71
CA LEU A 115 4.38 -6.47 0.68
C LEU A 115 3.79 -5.72 -0.52
N LYS A 116 3.78 -6.31 -1.73
CA LYS A 116 3.14 -5.68 -2.90
C LYS A 116 1.65 -5.37 -2.65
N CYS A 117 0.94 -6.23 -1.93
CA CYS A 117 -0.45 -6.01 -1.57
C CYS A 117 -0.58 -4.82 -0.61
N VAL A 118 0.29 -4.73 0.39
CA VAL A 118 0.34 -3.57 1.30
C VAL A 118 0.69 -2.27 0.56
N ASP A 119 1.65 -2.30 -0.36
CA ASP A 119 2.03 -1.13 -1.16
C ASP A 119 0.86 -0.61 -2.01
N LEU A 120 0.07 -1.51 -2.61
CA LEU A 120 -1.17 -1.14 -3.32
C LEU A 120 -2.20 -0.52 -2.37
N GLY A 121 -2.39 -1.13 -1.19
CA GLY A 121 -3.28 -0.60 -0.15
C GLY A 121 -2.87 0.79 0.35
N LEU A 122 -1.57 1.08 0.38
CA LEU A 122 -1.01 2.39 0.71
C LEU A 122 -1.20 3.42 -0.42
N LEU A 123 -1.02 2.99 -1.68
CA LEU A 123 -1.08 3.87 -2.85
C LEU A 123 -2.52 4.27 -3.21
N LEU A 124 -3.43 3.30 -3.23
CA LEU A 124 -4.80 3.48 -3.75
C LEU A 124 -5.84 3.62 -2.63
N GLY A 125 -5.56 3.02 -1.48
CA GLY A 125 -6.49 3.02 -0.36
C GLY A 125 -6.52 4.33 0.43
N ALA A 126 -7.11 4.27 1.62
CA ALA A 126 -7.19 5.40 2.55
C ALA A 126 -6.99 4.93 4.01
N PRO A 127 -6.47 5.78 4.90
CA PRO A 127 -6.28 5.44 6.31
C PRO A 127 -7.59 5.00 6.98
N LEU A 128 -7.50 3.98 7.85
CA LEU A 128 -8.60 3.57 8.71
C LEU A 128 -8.71 4.50 9.93
N SER A 129 -9.90 4.60 10.51
CA SER A 129 -10.15 5.53 11.60
C SER A 129 -9.48 5.09 12.90
N GLU A 130 -9.45 3.79 13.16
CA GLU A 130 -8.91 3.18 14.36
C GLU A 130 -7.38 3.03 14.29
N ASN A 131 -6.85 2.58 13.14
CA ASN A 131 -5.40 2.60 12.88
C ASN A 131 -5.05 3.28 11.54
N CYS A 132 -4.82 4.59 11.59
CA CYS A 132 -4.44 5.37 10.40
C CYS A 132 -3.07 4.98 9.81
N GLY A 133 -2.22 4.32 10.59
CA GLY A 133 -0.88 3.88 10.19
C GLY A 133 -0.79 2.41 9.78
N LEU A 134 -1.92 1.70 9.63
CA LEU A 134 -1.95 0.25 9.44
C LEU A 134 -1.01 -0.22 8.31
N MET A 135 -1.14 0.36 7.12
CA MET A 135 -0.36 -0.03 5.95
C MET A 135 1.13 0.27 6.10
N THR A 136 1.48 1.44 6.64
CA THR A 136 2.89 1.81 6.89
C THR A 136 3.54 0.88 7.90
N GLN A 137 2.84 0.53 8.97
CA GLN A 137 3.31 -0.42 9.99
C GLN A 137 3.46 -1.82 9.41
N ALA A 138 2.49 -2.29 8.61
CA ALA A 138 2.57 -3.57 7.92
C ALA A 138 3.77 -3.62 6.96
N ALA A 139 3.99 -2.58 6.16
CA ALA A 139 5.12 -2.47 5.24
C ALA A 139 6.47 -2.51 5.96
N ALA A 140 6.56 -1.89 7.14
CA ALA A 140 7.75 -1.95 7.98
C ALA A 140 8.04 -3.39 8.46
N LEU A 141 7.02 -4.09 8.99
CA LEU A 141 7.16 -5.50 9.40
C LEU A 141 7.58 -6.41 8.25
N PHE A 142 7.03 -6.20 7.05
CA PHE A 142 7.45 -6.93 5.86
C PHE A 142 8.89 -6.62 5.44
N SER A 143 9.30 -5.36 5.52
CA SER A 143 10.65 -4.93 5.18
C SER A 143 11.69 -5.48 6.16
N GLU A 144 11.37 -5.53 7.45
CA GLU A 144 12.20 -6.12 8.50
C GLU A 144 12.37 -7.63 8.29
N SER A 145 11.30 -8.35 7.95
CA SER A 145 11.37 -9.81 7.71
C SER A 145 12.17 -10.18 6.46
N MET A 146 12.24 -9.29 5.45
CA MET A 146 13.13 -9.46 4.30
C MET A 146 14.59 -9.09 4.58
N SER A 147 14.83 -8.25 5.60
CA SER A 147 16.16 -7.77 5.93
C SER A 147 16.94 -8.83 6.69
N LYS A 148 17.69 -9.67 5.96
CA LYS A 148 18.92 -10.23 6.55
C LYS A 148 19.80 -9.05 6.99
N PRO A 149 20.58 -9.15 8.08
CA PRO A 149 21.64 -8.20 8.37
C PRO A 149 22.76 -8.36 7.34
N SER A 150 22.49 -8.08 6.06
CA SER A 150 23.51 -7.66 5.15
C SER A 150 23.72 -6.19 5.46
N SER A 151 24.96 -5.81 5.75
CA SER A 151 25.35 -4.41 5.85
C SER A 151 24.79 -3.68 4.62
N VAL A 152 23.72 -2.91 4.80
CA VAL A 152 23.28 -1.97 3.77
C VAL A 152 24.44 -1.00 3.67
N ARG A 153 25.31 -1.22 2.67
CA ARG A 153 26.18 -0.17 2.18
C ARG A 153 25.21 0.91 1.77
N VAL A 154 25.05 1.92 2.63
CA VAL A 154 24.57 3.24 2.24
C VAL A 154 25.22 3.50 0.90
N LEU A 155 24.43 3.56 -0.16
CA LEU A 155 24.93 3.88 -1.49
C LEU A 155 25.57 5.26 -1.36
N SER A 156 26.88 5.25 -1.14
CA SER A 156 27.73 6.42 -1.20
C SER A 156 27.37 7.12 -2.50
N LYS A 157 26.92 8.38 -2.40
CA LYS A 157 26.53 9.27 -3.50
C LYS A 157 27.06 8.75 -4.83
N ARG A 158 26.19 8.16 -5.66
CA ARG A 158 26.55 7.73 -7.02
C ARG A 158 27.28 8.90 -7.66
N LYS A 159 28.59 8.77 -7.91
CA LYS A 159 29.30 9.73 -8.74
C LYS A 159 28.59 9.69 -10.08
N LEU A 160 28.07 10.85 -10.50
CA LEU A 160 27.39 11.01 -11.77
C LEU A 160 28.33 10.47 -12.87
N PRO A 161 27.88 9.59 -13.77
CA PRO A 161 28.73 9.09 -14.84
C PRO A 161 29.24 10.28 -15.65
N SER A 162 30.55 10.33 -15.87
CA SER A 162 31.31 11.43 -16.49
C SER A 162 30.95 11.70 -17.96
N ASN A 163 29.97 11.01 -18.52
CA ASN A 163 29.71 10.93 -19.96
C ASN A 163 28.23 11.22 -20.29
N LEU A 164 27.66 12.22 -19.63
CA LEU A 164 26.36 12.82 -19.99
C LEU A 164 26.42 13.75 -21.22
N GLY A 165 27.49 13.69 -22.03
CA GLY A 165 27.75 14.60 -23.16
C GLY A 165 26.71 14.58 -24.30
N ARG A 166 25.61 13.83 -24.17
CA ARG A 166 24.52 13.77 -25.16
C ARG A 166 23.12 13.76 -24.51
N VAL A 167 22.95 14.37 -23.34
CA VAL A 167 21.60 14.68 -22.82
C VAL A 167 21.30 16.13 -23.13
N HIS A 168 20.47 16.38 -24.15
CA HIS A 168 19.94 17.71 -24.46
C HIS A 168 18.78 18.04 -23.52
N GLY A 169 19.09 18.21 -22.24
CA GLY A 169 18.14 18.72 -21.26
C GLY A 169 18.00 20.24 -21.40
N LYS A 170 16.76 20.75 -21.32
CA LYS A 170 16.53 22.17 -21.04
C LYS A 170 16.45 22.34 -19.53
N GLU A 171 17.12 23.34 -18.99
CA GLU A 171 17.01 23.66 -17.57
C GLU A 171 15.56 24.06 -17.25
N VAL A 172 15.01 23.46 -16.19
CA VAL A 172 13.65 23.76 -15.72
C VAL A 172 13.72 25.02 -14.85
N PRO A 173 12.88 26.03 -15.09
CA PRO A 173 12.89 27.26 -14.30
C PRO A 173 12.58 26.99 -12.83
N VAL A 174 13.27 27.71 -11.94
CA VAL A 174 13.07 27.63 -10.50
C VAL A 174 12.34 28.89 -10.03
N LEU A 175 11.10 28.74 -9.58
CA LEU A 175 10.27 29.84 -9.08
C LEU A 175 10.35 29.91 -7.56
N HIS A 176 10.69 31.08 -7.02
CA HIS A 176 10.78 31.29 -5.58
C HIS A 176 9.53 32.02 -5.04
N CYS A 177 8.66 31.29 -4.34
CA CYS A 177 7.37 31.80 -3.84
C CYS A 177 6.55 32.56 -4.90
N PRO A 178 6.25 31.97 -6.08
CA PRO A 178 5.39 32.63 -7.06
C PRO A 178 3.99 32.85 -6.48
N SER A 179 3.27 33.85 -6.98
CA SER A 179 1.84 33.96 -6.70
C SER A 179 1.08 32.80 -7.36
N ILE A 180 -0.11 32.49 -6.85
CA ILE A 180 -0.96 31.44 -7.42
C ILE A 180 -1.32 31.78 -8.86
N GLU A 181 -1.68 33.04 -9.13
CA GLU A 181 -2.05 33.52 -10.47
C GLU A 181 -0.87 33.39 -11.43
N HIS A 182 0.34 33.79 -11.01
CA HIS A 182 1.52 33.69 -11.84
C HIS A 182 1.85 32.23 -12.19
N PHE A 183 1.82 31.33 -11.21
CA PHE A 183 2.04 29.90 -11.47
C PHE A 183 0.95 29.31 -12.38
N ASN A 184 -0.31 29.70 -12.16
CA ASN A 184 -1.44 29.18 -12.90
C ASN A 184 -1.37 29.54 -14.39
N GLU A 185 -1.15 30.82 -14.72
CA GLU A 185 -1.12 31.30 -16.11
C GLU A 185 0.14 30.87 -16.87
N ASN A 186 1.29 30.81 -16.20
CA ASN A 186 2.59 30.67 -16.89
C ASN A 186 3.16 29.24 -16.84
N HIS A 187 2.66 28.37 -15.98
CA HIS A 187 3.19 27.01 -15.80
C HIS A 187 2.11 25.93 -15.79
N PHE A 188 1.05 26.11 -15.00
CA PHE A 188 0.00 25.10 -14.84
C PHE A 188 -0.84 24.95 -16.11
N LYS A 189 -1.54 26.01 -16.55
CA LYS A 189 -2.35 25.99 -17.79
C LYS A 189 -1.56 25.63 -19.05
N PRO A 190 -0.35 26.18 -19.30
CA PRO A 190 0.43 25.84 -20.49
C PRO A 190 1.22 24.53 -20.35
N CYS A 191 1.08 23.80 -19.23
CA CYS A 191 1.83 22.57 -18.95
C CYS A 191 3.36 22.72 -19.06
N TYR A 192 3.89 23.87 -18.65
CA TYR A 192 5.32 24.16 -18.70
C TYR A 192 5.98 23.87 -17.34
N PRO A 193 6.99 22.99 -17.28
CA PRO A 193 7.56 22.55 -16.01
C PRO A 193 8.24 23.70 -15.27
N ALA A 194 8.12 23.69 -13.94
CA ALA A 194 8.84 24.57 -13.03
C ALA A 194 9.12 23.88 -11.69
N VAL A 195 10.22 24.27 -11.04
CA VAL A 195 10.55 23.89 -9.67
C VAL A 195 10.10 24.99 -8.73
N LEU A 196 9.19 24.67 -7.79
CA LEU A 196 8.75 25.62 -6.77
C LEU A 196 9.67 25.57 -5.54
N LYS A 197 10.25 26.71 -5.17
CA LYS A 197 11.01 26.90 -3.92
C LYS A 197 10.32 27.93 -3.04
N GLY A 198 10.44 27.80 -1.73
CA GLY A 198 9.84 28.76 -0.81
C GLY A 198 9.78 28.26 0.63
N LYS A 199 9.33 29.14 1.53
CA LYS A 199 9.09 28.80 2.94
C LYS A 199 7.70 28.17 3.08
N TRP A 200 7.61 26.86 2.86
CA TRP A 200 6.43 26.09 3.26
C TRP A 200 6.42 25.96 4.78
N LYS A 201 5.97 27.00 5.48
CA LYS A 201 5.67 26.86 6.90
C LYS A 201 4.36 26.07 6.96
N SER A 202 4.45 24.79 7.32
CA SER A 202 3.30 24.04 7.84
C SER A 202 2.88 24.69 9.16
N LYS A 203 2.09 25.76 9.08
CA LYS A 203 1.16 26.09 10.15
C LYS A 203 -0.07 25.24 9.91
N LEU A 204 0.00 23.98 10.31
CA LEU A 204 -1.22 23.25 10.61
C LEU A 204 -1.73 23.83 11.95
N PRO A 205 -2.99 24.30 12.02
CA PRO A 205 -3.64 24.57 13.30
C PRO A 205 -3.81 23.29 14.13
#